data_AF-A0A0N5AEQ9-F1
#
_entry.id   AF-A0A0N5AEQ9-F1
#
_cell.length_a   1.000
_cell.length_b   1.000
_cell.length_c   1.000
_cell.angle_alpha   90.00
_cell.angle_beta   90.00
_cell.angle_gamma   90.00
#
_symmetry.space_group_name_H-M   'P 1'
#
loop_
_entity.id
_entity.type
_entity.pdbx_description
1 polymer ?
#
loop_
_entity_poly.entity_id
_entity_poly.type
_entity_poly.pdbx_seq_one_letter_code
_entity_poly.pdbx_strand_id
1 'polypeptide(L)'
;MAKSLRSKFKRKMRRLKRAKIEARQLKKLQAAVSDLNATEAMEIVEDSVAKPEADTQVKTESSGGLNLKTLRRPNGSYPVWVSQRKVRKLKRLFKSKKAKSRR
;
A
#
# COMPACT_ATOMS: atom_id res chain seq x y z
N MET A 1 -37.78 5.54 3.22
CA MET A 1 -36.55 5.98 3.91
C MET A 1 -35.64 4.79 4.18
N ALA A 2 -34.33 4.93 3.94
CA ALA A 2 -33.38 3.88 4.30
C ALA A 2 -33.18 3.82 5.83
N LYS A 3 -32.87 2.63 6.36
CA LYS A 3 -32.57 2.47 7.80
C LYS A 3 -31.21 3.10 8.13
N SER A 4 -31.16 3.84 9.24
CA SER A 4 -29.91 4.40 9.79
C SER A 4 -28.84 3.32 10.03
N LEU A 5 -27.57 3.70 9.87
CA LEU A 5 -26.40 2.87 10.18
C LEU A 5 -26.44 2.35 11.62
N ARG A 6 -26.95 3.16 12.55
CA ARG A 6 -27.01 2.83 13.98
C ARG A 6 -28.28 2.08 14.37
N SER A 7 -29.19 1.83 13.42
CA SER A 7 -30.41 1.06 13.66
C SER A 7 -30.10 -0.32 14.25
N LYS A 8 -30.86 -0.70 15.28
CA LYS A 8 -30.72 -1.99 15.98
C LYS A 8 -30.83 -3.17 15.01
N PHE A 9 -31.73 -3.08 14.03
CA PHE A 9 -31.90 -4.11 12.99
C PHE A 9 -30.62 -4.32 12.16
N LYS A 10 -30.03 -3.24 11.63
CA LYS A 10 -28.80 -3.32 10.81
C LYS A 10 -27.59 -3.76 11.65
N ARG A 11 -27.55 -3.44 12.95
CA ARG A 11 -26.53 -3.94 13.87
C ARG A 11 -26.68 -5.45 14.11
N LYS A 12 -27.91 -5.94 14.37
CA LYS A 12 -28.21 -7.37 14.55
C LYS A 12 -27.80 -8.18 13.33
N MET A 13 -28.20 -7.74 12.12
CA MET A 13 -27.85 -8.44 10.87
C MET A 13 -26.34 -8.46 10.61
N ARG A 14 -25.61 -7.39 10.94
CA ARG A 14 -24.14 -7.38 10.84
C ARG A 14 -23.49 -8.36 11.81
N ARG A 15 -24.00 -8.48 13.05
CA ARG A 15 -23.49 -9.47 14.02
C ARG A 15 -23.67 -10.89 13.50
N LEU A 16 -24.88 -11.23 13.04
CA LEU A 16 -25.16 -12.55 12.44
C LEU A 16 -24.27 -12.84 11.22
N LYS A 17 -24.07 -11.83 10.36
CA LYS A 17 -23.19 -11.94 9.20
C LYS A 17 -21.72 -12.18 9.59
N ARG A 18 -21.23 -11.53 10.66
CA ARG A 18 -19.86 -11.75 11.15
C ARG A 18 -19.69 -13.17 11.68
N ALA A 19 -20.60 -13.65 12.53
CA ALA A 19 -20.57 -15.02 13.05
C ALA A 19 -20.56 -16.07 11.92
N LYS A 20 -21.36 -15.86 10.86
CA LYS A 20 -21.36 -16.75 9.69
C LYS A 20 -20.01 -16.80 8.95
N ILE A 21 -19.30 -15.68 8.89
CA ILE A 21 -18.09 -15.53 8.06
C ILE A 21 -16.81 -15.84 8.87
N GLU A 22 -16.90 -15.80 10.20
CA GLU A 22 -15.80 -15.97 11.16
C GLU A 22 -14.93 -17.19 10.85
N ALA A 23 -15.50 -18.39 10.77
CA ALA A 23 -14.74 -19.62 10.51
C ALA A 23 -13.98 -19.59 9.17
N ARG A 24 -14.58 -19.00 8.11
CA ARG A 24 -13.92 -18.87 6.80
C ARG A 24 -12.78 -17.86 6.84
N GLN A 25 -12.96 -16.76 7.57
CA GLN A 25 -11.92 -15.74 7.72
C GLN A 25 -10.77 -16.26 8.58
N LEU A 26 -11.08 -16.96 9.67
CA LEU A 26 -10.10 -17.56 10.57
C LEU A 26 -9.17 -18.51 9.80
N LYS A 27 -9.72 -19.43 8.99
CA LYS A 27 -8.93 -20.33 8.14
C LYS A 27 -7.97 -19.58 7.20
N LYS A 28 -8.45 -18.52 6.55
CA LYS A 28 -7.62 -17.70 5.65
C LYS A 28 -6.51 -16.96 6.40
N LEU A 29 -6.81 -16.45 7.58
CA LEU A 29 -5.83 -15.76 8.41
C LEU A 29 -4.77 -16.73 8.94
N GLN A 30 -5.17 -17.93 9.37
CA GLN A 30 -4.23 -18.98 9.77
C GLN A 30 -3.32 -19.39 8.62
N ALA A 31 -3.86 -19.58 7.41
CA ALA A 31 -3.06 -19.88 6.23
C ALA A 31 -2.05 -18.76 5.91
N ALA A 32 -2.50 -17.49 5.94
CA ALA A 32 -1.60 -16.36 5.71
C ALA A 32 -0.48 -16.28 6.77
N VAL A 33 -0.77 -16.57 8.04
CA VAL A 33 0.24 -16.61 9.10
C VAL A 33 1.22 -17.77 8.89
N SER A 34 0.74 -18.97 8.51
CA SER A 34 1.63 -20.10 8.21
C SER A 34 2.53 -19.81 7.01
N ASP A 35 2.02 -19.15 5.98
CA ASP A 35 2.79 -18.78 4.79
C ASP A 35 3.89 -17.78 5.15
N LEU A 36 3.60 -16.77 5.98
CA LEU A 36 4.59 -15.81 6.47
C LEU A 36 5.68 -16.48 7.31
N ASN A 37 5.30 -17.38 8.22
CA ASN A 37 6.27 -18.13 9.02
C ASN A 37 7.16 -19.03 8.14
N ALA A 38 6.62 -19.59 7.06
CA ALA A 38 7.39 -20.39 6.11
C ALA A 38 8.36 -19.54 5.29
N THR A 39 7.96 -18.32 4.89
CA THR A 39 8.85 -17.38 4.19
C THR A 39 9.92 -16.83 5.11
N GLU A 40 9.60 -16.48 6.37
CA GLU A 40 10.60 -16.05 7.36
C GLU A 40 11.58 -17.19 7.66
N ALA A 41 11.11 -18.44 7.76
CA ALA A 41 12.00 -19.59 7.92
C ALA A 41 12.90 -19.84 6.69
N MET A 42 12.42 -19.56 5.47
CA MET A 42 13.25 -19.63 4.25
C MET A 42 14.27 -18.48 4.18
N GLU A 43 13.87 -17.25 4.49
CA GLU A 43 14.78 -16.09 4.53
C GLU A 43 15.86 -16.26 5.61
N ILE A 44 15.55 -16.83 6.78
CA ILE A 44 16.56 -17.12 7.82
C ILE A 44 17.57 -18.18 7.35
N VAL A 45 17.15 -19.17 6.54
CA VAL A 45 18.06 -20.16 5.95
C VAL A 45 18.95 -19.51 4.88
N GLU A 46 18.43 -18.61 4.05
CA GLU A 46 19.20 -17.91 3.03
C GLU A 46 20.15 -16.84 3.60
N ASP A 47 19.72 -16.09 4.62
CA ASP A 47 20.53 -15.03 5.26
C ASP A 47 21.63 -15.58 6.18
N SER A 48 21.52 -16.83 6.65
CA SER A 48 22.59 -17.49 7.40
C SER A 48 23.84 -17.82 6.56
N VAL A 49 23.76 -17.67 5.23
CA VAL A 49 24.86 -17.94 4.27
C VAL A 49 25.57 -16.65 3.79
N ALA A 50 25.04 -15.44 4.04
CA ALA A 50 25.64 -14.21 3.55
C ALA A 50 25.81 -13.12 4.64
N LYS A 51 27.05 -12.96 5.12
CA LYS A 51 27.47 -11.85 5.98
C LYS A 51 27.58 -10.51 5.21
N PRO A 52 27.60 -9.37 5.94
CA PRO A 52 27.07 -8.07 5.51
C PRO A 52 28.14 -7.14 4.93
N GLU A 53 27.70 -5.99 4.40
CA GLU A 53 28.32 -4.65 4.38
C GLU A 53 27.99 -3.90 3.07
N ALA A 54 27.56 -2.64 3.21
CA ALA A 54 27.87 -1.48 2.34
C ALA A 54 26.66 -0.57 2.04
N ASP A 55 26.78 0.65 2.57
CA ASP A 55 26.12 1.90 2.23
C ASP A 55 25.41 1.96 0.87
N THR A 56 24.11 2.23 0.89
CA THR A 56 23.37 2.61 -0.31
C THR A 56 22.52 3.86 -0.09
N GLN A 57 22.99 4.91 -0.75
CA GLN A 57 22.21 6.09 -1.16
C GLN A 57 20.77 5.70 -1.50
N VAL A 58 19.81 6.49 -0.99
CA VAL A 58 18.37 6.31 -1.19
C VAL A 58 18.00 6.43 -2.68
N LYS A 59 18.22 5.35 -3.45
CA LYS A 59 17.67 5.12 -4.79
C LYS A 59 16.18 4.86 -4.60
N THR A 60 15.37 5.91 -4.75
CA THR A 60 13.90 5.80 -4.79
C THR A 60 13.44 5.19 -6.10
N GLU A 61 13.82 3.95 -6.39
CA GLU A 61 13.25 3.15 -7.45
C GLU A 61 12.41 2.07 -6.78
N SER A 62 11.14 2.40 -6.53
CA SER A 62 10.16 1.39 -6.16
C SER A 62 10.03 0.42 -7.33
N SER A 63 10.05 -0.87 -7.03
CA SER A 63 9.94 -2.05 -7.91
C SER A 63 8.84 -2.02 -8.99
N GLY A 64 7.99 -0.99 -9.04
CA GLY A 64 6.98 -0.75 -10.07
C GLY A 64 7.27 0.40 -11.05
N GLY A 65 8.52 0.87 -11.16
CA GLY A 65 8.93 1.93 -12.11
C GLY A 65 8.28 3.31 -11.85
N LEU A 66 7.67 3.49 -10.68
CA LEU A 66 7.02 4.73 -10.30
C LEU A 66 7.96 5.57 -9.42
N ASN A 67 8.19 6.81 -9.81
CA ASN A 67 8.87 7.76 -8.97
C ASN A 67 8.00 8.11 -7.76
N LEU A 68 8.37 7.68 -6.55
CA LEU A 68 7.57 7.93 -5.33
C LEU A 68 7.41 9.43 -5.02
N LYS A 69 8.40 10.25 -5.37
CA LYS A 69 8.41 11.71 -5.12
C LYS A 69 7.48 12.48 -6.08
N THR A 70 7.43 12.07 -7.35
CA THR A 70 6.69 12.78 -8.40
C THR A 70 5.38 12.09 -8.79
N LEU A 71 5.20 10.84 -8.35
CA LEU A 71 4.11 9.93 -8.73
C LEU A 71 4.01 9.71 -10.24
N ARG A 72 5.11 9.92 -10.97
CA ARG A 72 5.18 9.74 -12.42
C ARG A 72 5.80 8.39 -12.79
N ARG A 73 5.27 7.82 -13.85
CA ARG A 73 5.85 6.68 -14.57
C ARG A 73 7.09 7.13 -15.37
N PRO A 74 7.89 6.19 -15.91
CA PRO A 74 9.08 6.53 -16.69
C PRO A 74 8.74 7.32 -17.96
N ASN A 75 7.59 7.01 -18.59
CA ASN A 75 7.06 7.74 -19.73
C ASN A 75 6.48 9.15 -19.38
N GLY A 76 6.60 9.61 -18.14
CA GLY A 76 6.13 10.92 -17.68
C GLY A 76 4.63 11.04 -17.39
N SER A 77 3.85 9.98 -17.63
CA SER A 77 2.41 9.95 -17.33
C SER A 77 2.13 9.66 -15.85
N TYR A 78 0.95 10.05 -15.36
CA TYR A 78 0.48 9.68 -14.02
C TYR A 78 -0.34 8.38 -14.10
N PRO A 79 -0.25 7.49 -13.10
CA PRO A 79 -1.12 6.31 -13.04
C PRO A 79 -2.61 6.66 -12.96
N VAL A 80 -3.46 5.78 -13.50
CA VAL A 80 -4.93 5.94 -13.58
C VAL A 80 -5.58 6.15 -12.21
N TRP A 81 -5.05 5.55 -11.15
CA TRP A 81 -5.55 5.70 -9.78
C TRP A 81 -5.19 7.06 -9.14
N VAL A 82 -4.33 7.86 -9.77
CA VAL A 82 -4.00 9.20 -9.30
C VAL A 82 -5.07 10.18 -9.77
N SER A 83 -5.86 10.69 -8.82
CA SER A 83 -6.91 11.66 -9.13
C SER A 83 -6.39 12.93 -9.83
N GLN A 84 -7.20 13.48 -10.74
CA GLN A 84 -6.88 14.71 -11.48
C GLN A 84 -6.58 15.91 -10.57
N ARG A 85 -7.23 15.99 -9.40
CA ARG A 85 -6.94 17.01 -8.38
C ARG A 85 -5.52 16.89 -7.84
N LYS A 86 -5.07 15.67 -7.53
CA LYS A 86 -3.70 15.41 -7.05
C LYS A 86 -2.67 15.73 -8.13
N VAL A 87 -2.95 15.38 -9.38
CA VAL A 87 -2.11 15.75 -10.55
C VAL A 87 -1.94 17.27 -10.65
N ARG A 88 -3.04 18.05 -10.57
CA ARG A 88 -3.00 19.52 -10.62
C ARG A 88 -2.18 20.11 -9.45
N LYS A 89 -2.36 19.59 -8.22
CA LYS A 89 -1.58 20.01 -7.04
C LYS A 89 -0.08 19.77 -7.22
N LEU A 90 0.30 18.58 -7.67
CA LEU A 90 1.71 18.23 -7.94
C LEU A 90 2.30 19.12 -9.02
N LYS A 91 1.61 19.33 -10.15
CA LYS A 91 2.05 20.26 -11.21
C LYS A 91 2.32 21.68 -10.67
N ARG A 92 1.44 22.19 -9.79
CA ARG A 92 1.62 23.50 -9.15
C ARG A 92 2.86 23.56 -8.26
N LEU A 93 3.07 22.53 -7.42
CA LEU A 93 4.22 22.44 -6.52
C LEU A 93 5.55 22.37 -7.28
N PHE A 94 5.62 21.60 -8.36
CA PHE A 94 6.85 21.53 -9.16
C PHE A 94 7.10 22.80 -9.97
N LYS A 95 6.04 23.47 -10.45
CA LYS A 95 6.17 24.77 -11.15
C LYS A 95 6.71 25.86 -10.21
N SER A 96 6.24 25.91 -8.96
CA SER A 96 6.73 26.89 -7.97
C SER A 96 8.16 26.64 -7.53
N LYS A 97 8.58 25.36 -7.38
CA LYS A 97 9.98 25.01 -7.10
C LYS A 97 10.92 25.43 -8.24
N LYS A 98 10.52 25.20 -9.50
CA LYS A 98 11.32 25.62 -10.67
C LYS A 98 11.45 27.14 -10.76
N ALA A 99 10.42 27.89 -10.38
CA ALA A 99 10.48 29.35 -10.32
C ALA A 99 11.40 29.86 -9.20
N LYS A 100 11.41 29.20 -8.04
CA LYS A 100 12.32 29.54 -6.92
C LYS A 100 13.78 29.22 -7.21
N SER A 101 14.07 28.13 -7.92
CA SER A 101 15.44 27.75 -8.29
C SER A 101 16.05 28.63 -9.40
N ARG A 102 15.23 29.41 -10.11
CA ARG A 102 15.67 30.33 -11.17
C ARG A 102 15.79 31.78 -10.70
N ARG A 103 15.46 32.05 -9.43
CA ARG A 103 15.68 33.32 -8.74
C ARG A 103 16.92 33.18 -7.89
#